data_AF-A0A2E3Z7H6-F1
#
_entry.id   AF-A0A2E3Z7H6-F1
#
_cell.length_a   1.000
_cell.length_b   1.000
_cell.length_c   1.000
_cell.angle_alpha   90.00
_cell.angle_beta   90.00
_cell.angle_gamma   90.00
#
_symmetry.space_group_name_H-M   'P 1'
#
loop_
_entity.id
_entity.type
_entity.pdbx_description
1 polymer ?
#
loop_
_entity_poly.entity_id
_entity_poly.type
_entity_poly.pdbx_seq_one_letter_code
_entity_poly.pdbx_strand_id
1 'polypeptide(L)' 'MAKGMTISGLVVAALLLLVFGIDLFTGIPFGAEGKAMNIGALIAAGILAYLSVSTFREMR' A
#
# COMPACT_ATOMS: atom_id res chain seq x y z
N MET A 1 -5.40 -6.37 -20.84
CA MET A 1 -4.06 -5.95 -20.36
C MET A 1 -4.14 -4.86 -19.29
N ALA A 2 -4.75 -3.69 -19.56
CA ALA A 2 -4.72 -2.57 -18.61
C ALA A 2 -5.46 -2.82 -17.28
N LYS A 3 -6.63 -3.48 -17.28
CA LYS A 3 -7.36 -3.87 -16.05
C LYS A 3 -6.60 -4.84 -15.15
N GLY A 4 -5.76 -5.71 -15.71
CA GLY A 4 -4.96 -6.65 -14.91
C GLY A 4 -3.89 -5.92 -14.09
N MET A 5 -3.25 -4.92 -14.68
CA MET A 5 -2.19 -4.13 -14.04
C MET A 5 -2.71 -3.25 -12.91
N THR A 6 -3.92 -2.69 -13.03
CA THR A 6 -4.53 -1.92 -11.93
C THR A 6 -4.98 -2.80 -10.77
N ILE A 7 -5.50 -4.00 -11.04
CA ILE A 7 -5.85 -4.96 -10.00
C ILE A 7 -4.59 -5.41 -9.25
N SER A 8 -3.50 -5.74 -9.96
CA SER A 8 -2.24 -6.10 -9.30
C SER A 8 -1.67 -4.95 -8.47
N GLY A 9 -1.74 -3.70 -8.95
CA GLY A 9 -1.31 -2.53 -8.19
C GLY A 9 -2.12 -2.33 -6.90
N LEU A 10 -3.42 -2.58 -6.96
CA LEU A 10 -4.32 -2.49 -5.81
C LEU A 10 -4.07 -3.60 -4.78
N VAL A 11 -3.78 -4.82 -5.25
CA VAL A 11 -3.39 -5.94 -4.38
C VAL A 11 -2.07 -5.65 -3.66
N VAL A 12 -1.06 -5.16 -4.38
CA VAL A 12 0.23 -4.79 -3.78
C VAL A 12 0.07 -3.66 -2.77
N ALA A 13 -0.71 -2.62 -3.10
CA ALA A 13 -1.00 -1.52 -2.17
C ALA A 13 -1.69 -2.00 -0.89
N ALA A 14 -2.66 -2.93 -1.02
CA ALA A 14 -3.35 -3.51 0.12
C ALA A 14 -2.39 -4.32 1.02
N LEU A 15 -1.50 -5.12 0.42
CA LEU A 15 -0.50 -5.90 1.17
C LEU A 15 0.49 -4.97 1.90
N LEU A 16 0.94 -3.89 1.26
CA LEU A 16 1.83 -2.90 1.88
C LEU A 16 1.14 -2.19 3.05
N LEU A 17 -0.11 -1.77 2.89
CA LEU A 17 -0.89 -1.17 3.98
C LEU A 17 -1.05 -2.15 5.16
N LEU A 18 -1.28 -3.43 4.89
CA LEU A 18 -1.40 -4.46 5.91
C LEU A 18 -0.08 -4.67 6.66
N VAL A 19 1.02 -4.89 5.93
CA VAL A 19 2.32 -5.18 6.53
C VAL A 19 2.86 -3.99 7.32
N PHE A 20 2.88 -2.80 6.72
CA PHE A 20 3.38 -1.59 7.39
C PHE A 20 2.41 -1.05 8.45
N GLY A 21 1.11 -1.30 8.28
CA GLY A 21 0.11 -1.00 9.29
C GLY A 21 0.31 -1.87 10.53
N ILE A 22 0.40 -3.19 10.36
CA ILE A 22 0.68 -4.12 11.46
C ILE A 22 2.02 -3.78 12.11
N ASP A 23 3.08 -3.57 11.32
CA ASP A 23 4.41 -3.24 11.85
C ASP A 23 4.43 -1.92 12.65
N LEU A 24 3.57 -0.95 12.31
CA LEU A 24 3.42 0.27 13.13
C LEU A 24 2.81 -0.02 14.51
N PHE A 25 1.91 -1.01 14.62
CA PHE A 25 1.26 -1.39 15.88
C PHE A 25 2.04 -2.42 16.70
N THR A 26 2.71 -3.38 16.04
CA THR A 26 3.41 -4.50 16.71
C THR A 26 4.93 -4.36 16.72
N GLY A 27 5.51 -3.50 15.88
CA GLY A 27 6.96 -3.32 15.74
C GLY A 27 7.71 -4.51 15.16
N ILE A 28 7.00 -5.45 14.53
CA ILE A 28 7.55 -6.65 13.87
C ILE A 28 7.01 -6.64 12.43
N PRO A 29 7.85 -6.71 11.37
CA PRO A 29 9.25 -7.15 11.31
C PRO A 29 10.37 -6.08 11.28
N PHE A 30 10.08 -4.77 11.20
CA PHE A 30 11.13 -3.74 10.99
C PHE A 30 11.62 -3.05 12.27
N GLY A 31 11.02 -3.33 13.43
CA GLY A 31 11.45 -2.80 14.72
C GLY A 31 10.94 -1.38 15.01
N ALA A 32 10.89 -1.02 16.30
CA ALA A 32 10.35 0.26 16.77
C ALA A 32 11.16 1.51 16.32
N GLU A 33 12.40 1.33 15.84
CA GLU A 33 13.24 2.41 15.31
C GLU A 33 12.80 2.83 13.89
N GLY A 34 12.06 1.96 13.18
CA GLY A 34 11.57 2.20 11.82
C GLY A 34 10.25 2.98 11.72
N LYS A 35 9.72 3.58 12.79
CA LYS A 35 8.38 4.22 12.76
C LYS A 35 8.21 5.26 11.66
N ALA A 36 9.23 6.07 11.39
CA ALA A 36 9.20 7.06 10.30
C ALA A 36 9.14 6.39 8.91
N MET A 37 9.84 5.26 8.73
CA MET A 37 9.79 4.46 7.50
C MET A 37 8.40 3.85 7.32
N ASN A 38 7.79 3.32 8.37
CA ASN A 38 6.45 2.73 8.32
C ASN A 38 5.39 3.75 7.94
N ILE A 39 5.47 4.96 8.51
CA ILE A 39 4.57 6.07 8.16
C ILE A 39 4.77 6.47 6.68
N GLY A 40 6.01 6.59 6.22
CA GLY A 40 6.30 6.89 4.81
C GLY A 40 5.76 5.82 3.86
N ALA A 41 5.95 4.55 4.21
CA ALA A 41 5.45 3.41 3.43
C ALA A 41 3.92 3.34 3.41
N LEU A 42 3.24 3.63 4.53
CA LEU A 42 1.79 3.72 4.59
C LEU A 42 1.24 4.83 3.69
N ILE A 43 1.88 6.00 3.68
CA ILE A 43 1.49 7.12 2.80
C ILE A 43 1.66 6.72 1.33
N ALA A 44 2.81 6.16 0.97
CA ALA A 44 3.08 5.69 -0.40
C ALA A 44 2.08 4.61 -0.85
N ALA A 45 1.77 3.65 0.03
CA ALA A 45 0.78 2.60 -0.24
C ALA A 45 -0.63 3.18 -0.41
N GLY A 46 -1.02 4.18 0.39
CA GLY A 46 -2.29 4.91 0.23
C GLY A 46 -2.39 5.63 -1.11
N ILE A 47 -1.33 6.30 -1.55
CA ILE A 47 -1.27 6.95 -2.87
C ILE A 47 -1.38 5.90 -3.99
N LEU A 48 -0.65 4.79 -3.88
CA LEU A 48 -0.69 3.71 -4.86
C LEU A 48 -2.09 3.08 -4.97
N ALA A 49 -2.76 2.88 -3.83
CA ALA A 49 -4.15 2.40 -3.78
C ALA A 49 -5.10 3.39 -4.46
N TYR A 50 -4.98 4.68 -4.15
CA TYR A 50 -5.80 5.73 -4.75
C TYR A 50 -5.65 5.78 -6.27
N LEU A 51 -4.41 5.78 -6.77
CA LEU A 51 -4.11 5.80 -8.21
C LEU A 51 -4.60 4.52 -8.90
N SER A 52 -4.44 3.35 -8.26
CA SER A 52 -4.93 2.08 -8.80
C SER A 52 -6.47 2.05 -8.91
N VAL A 53 -7.17 2.59 -7.90
CA VAL A 53 -8.64 2.71 -7.91
C VAL A 53 -9.11 3.74 -8.93
N SER A 54 -8.49 4.92 -9.01
CA SER A 54 -8.88 5.95 -9.98
C SER A 54 -8.76 5.43 -11.41
N THR A 55 -7.63 4.82 -11.74
CA THR A 55 -7.35 4.24 -13.05
C THR A 55 -8.31 3.07 -13.35
N PHE A 56 -8.63 2.24 -12.35
CA PHE A 56 -9.61 1.16 -12.51
C PHE A 56 -11.02 1.69 -12.81
N ARG A 57 -11.42 2.81 -12.20
CA ARG A 57 -12.71 3.47 -12.45
C ARG A 57 -12.76 4.12 -13.83
N GLU A 58 -11.67 4.71 -14.29
CA GLU A 58 -11.57 5.27 -15.64
C GLU A 58 -11.62 4.21 -16.75
N MET A 59 -11.09 3.02 -16.50
CA MET A 59 -11.13 1.89 -17.44
C MET A 59 -12.42 1.06 -17.38
N ARG A 60 -13.35 1.38 -16.46
CA ARG A 60 -14.61 0.67 -16.32
C ARG A 60 -15.69 1.28 -17.19
#